data_AF-A0A392NKM9-F1
#
_entry.id   AF-A0A392NKM9-F1
#
_cell.length_a   1.000
_cell.length_b   1.000
_cell.length_c   1.000
_cell.angle_alpha   90.00
_cell.angle_beta   90.00
_cell.angle_gamma   90.00
#
_symmetry.space_group_name_H-M   'P 1'
#
loop_
_entity.id
_entity.type
_entity.pdbx_description
1 polymer ?
#
loop_
_entity_poly.entity_id
_entity_poly.type
_entity_poly.pdbx_seq_one_letter_code
_entity_poly.pdbx_strand_id
1 'polypeptide(L)' 'MSRRSSRTIYVGNLPADIRVREVEDLFYKFGPIVDIELKVPP' A
#
# COMPACT_ATOMS: atom_id res chain seq x y z
N MET A 1 -20.12 3.92 18.69
CA MET A 1 -19.83 3.65 17.26
C MET A 1 -18.36 3.29 17.14
N SER A 2 -18.02 2.00 17.11
CA SER A 2 -16.64 1.55 16.89
C SER A 2 -16.23 1.98 15.50
N ARG A 3 -15.28 2.93 15.37
CA ARG A 3 -14.67 3.23 14.07
C ARG A 3 -14.05 1.93 13.59
N ARG A 4 -14.69 1.25 12.64
CA ARG A 4 -14.06 0.13 11.94
C ARG A 4 -12.83 0.74 11.27
N SER A 5 -11.65 0.53 11.84
CA SER A 5 -10.40 0.93 11.20
C SER A 5 -10.43 0.35 9.79
N SER A 6 -10.32 1.21 8.78
CA SER A 6 -10.11 0.73 7.42
C SER A 6 -8.81 -0.05 7.42
N ARG A 7 -8.82 -1.24 6.82
CA ARG A 7 -7.63 -2.10 6.67
C ARG A 7 -6.78 -1.69 5.47
N THR A 8 -7.04 -0.50 4.93
CA THR A 8 -6.44 0.04 3.71
C THR A 8 -5.83 1.40 4.05
N ILE A 9 -4.60 1.60 3.61
CA ILE A 9 -3.85 2.85 3.72
C ILE A 9 -3.56 3.37 2.32
N TYR A 10 -3.48 4.70 2.18
CA TYR A 10 -3.02 5.35 0.96
C TYR A 10 -1.61 5.89 1.20
N VAL A 11 -0.69 5.57 0.29
CA VAL A 11 0.71 6.00 0.37
C VAL A 11 0.99 6.88 -0.84
N GLY A 12 1.33 8.15 -0.60
CA GLY A 12 1.72 9.11 -1.63
C GLY A 12 3.24 9.34 -1.64
N ASN A 13 3.69 10.23 -2.53
CA ASN A 13 5.10 10.59 -2.68
C ASN A 13 6.02 9.37 -2.95
N LEU A 14 5.49 8.39 -3.67
CA LEU A 14 6.29 7.26 -4.16
C LEU A 14 7.01 7.66 -5.46
N PRO A 15 8.20 7.10 -5.73
CA PRO A 15 8.87 7.23 -7.02
C PRO A 15 7.95 6.82 -8.18
N ALA A 16 8.11 7.46 -9.34
CA ALA A 16 7.26 7.19 -10.51
C ALA A 16 7.44 5.76 -11.09
N ASP A 17 8.57 5.13 -10.78
CA ASP A 17 8.98 3.79 -11.24
C ASP A 17 8.81 2.70 -10.18
N ILE A 18 8.18 3.01 -9.04
CA ILE A 18 7.94 2.06 -7.93
C ILE A 18 7.18 0.82 -8.41
N ARG A 19 7.60 -0.35 -7.94
CA ARG A 19 6.95 -1.63 -8.27
C ARG A 19 6.20 -2.20 -7.06
N VAL A 20 5.19 -3.02 -7.34
CA VAL A 20 4.38 -3.71 -6.31
C VAL A 20 5.27 -4.48 -5.32
N ARG A 21 6.29 -5.18 -5.82
CA ARG A 21 7.23 -5.94 -4.98
C ARG A 21 8.00 -5.05 -4.00
N GLU A 22 8.39 -3.85 -4.40
CA GLU A 22 9.10 -2.93 -3.51
C GLU A 22 8.19 -2.42 -2.39
N VAL A 23 6.90 -2.18 -2.70
CA VAL A 23 5.89 -1.84 -1.68
C VAL A 23 5.66 -3.04 -0.75
N GLU A 24 5.54 -4.24 -1.28
CA GLU A 24 5.40 -5.47 -0.49
C GLU A 24 6.60 -5.65 0.46
N ASP A 25 7.83 -5.54 -0.06
CA ASP A 25 9.08 -5.64 0.70
C ASP A 25 9.21 -4.54 1.79
N LEU A 26 8.59 -3.37 1.61
CA LEU A 26 8.55 -2.31 2.62
C LEU A 26 7.55 -2.61 3.74
N PHE A 27 6.39 -3.16 3.39
CA PHE A 27 5.24 -3.26 4.29
C PHE A 27 5.04 -4.65 4.92
N TYR A 28 5.65 -5.73 4.38
CA TYR A 28 5.43 -7.10 4.89
C TYR A 28 5.73 -7.24 6.39
N LYS A 29 6.68 -6.47 6.91
CA LYS A 29 7.07 -6.46 8.33
C LYS A 29 5.96 -6.01 9.27
N PHE A 30 4.93 -5.34 8.75
CA PHE A 30 3.79 -4.86 9.54
C PHE A 30 2.58 -5.83 9.50
N GLY A 31 2.68 -6.93 8.75
CA GLY A 31 1.65 -7.95 8.66
C GLY A 31 1.38 -8.40 7.23
N PRO A 32 0.50 -9.41 7.07
CA PRO A 32 0.14 -9.91 5.75
C PRO A 32 -0.57 -8.83 4.93
N ILE A 33 -0.12 -8.65 3.70
CA ILE A 33 -0.71 -7.72 2.74
C ILE A 33 -1.73 -8.50 1.90
N VAL A 34 -2.97 -7.99 1.84
CA VAL A 34 -4.06 -8.65 1.11
C VAL A 34 -4.04 -8.26 -0.37
N ASP A 35 -3.79 -6.99 -0.66
CA ASP A 35 -3.80 -6.43 -2.01
C ASP A 35 -2.98 -5.14 -2.07
N ILE A 36 -2.42 -4.82 -3.24
CA ILE A 36 -1.64 -3.60 -3.52
C ILE A 36 -2.10 -3.02 -4.85
N GLU A 37 -2.62 -1.79 -4.82
CA GLU A 37 -3.03 -1.06 -6.02
C GLU A 37 -2.11 0.14 -6.27
N LEU A 38 -1.32 0.09 -7.35
CA LEU A 38 -0.52 1.23 -7.80
C LEU A 38 -1.35 2.14 -8.72
N LYS A 39 -1.59 3.37 -8.28
CA LYS A 39 -2.26 4.40 -9.09
C LYS A 39 -1.22 5.12 -9.95
N VAL A 40 -0.97 4.61 -11.15
CA VAL A 40 -0.16 5.30 -12.16
C VAL A 40 -1.10 6.14 -13.03
N PRO A 41 -0.93 7.48 -13.10
CA PRO A 41 -1.71 8.30 -14.02
C PRO A 41 -1.41 7.89 -15.48
N PRO A 42 -2.40 7.99 -16.39
CA PRO A 42 -2.24 7.64 -17.81
C PRO A 42 -1.26 8.55 -18.56
#